data_AF-A0A7C4I807-F1
#
_entry.id   AF-A0A7C4I807-F1
#
_cell.length_a   1.000
_cell.length_b   1.000
_cell.length_c   1.000
_cell.angle_alpha   90.00
_cell.angle_beta   90.00
_cell.angle_gamma   90.00
#
_symmetry.space_group_name_H-M   'P 1'
#
loop_
_entity.id
_entity.type
_entity.pdbx_description
1 polymer ?
#
loop_
_entity_poly.entity_id
_entity_poly.type
_entity_poly.pdbx_seq_one_letter_code
_entity_poly.pdbx_strand_id
1 'polypeptide(L)'
;MNARRAVAAGLAAALAGCVVFPYGPYWKPDAAGGEYTRAWCGEQVGPYSKVRLRLDEQVRATVTVEDRPQRHVSVLFEVAMDPLTVGPTAQLETGGRRFEVPVKLSDWAVERGVARVTTDGVLFAPAGKAAVGRIEVALPAEIESRFTFHFPRLAHGGRPLAAPPVRWERRVFDGGVQPFNC
;
A
#
# COMPACT_ATOMS: atom_id res chain seq x y z
N MET A 1 -17.96 -58.10 12.72
CA MET A 1 -17.97 -56.86 11.91
C MET A 1 -17.43 -55.72 12.79
N ASN A 2 -16.14 -55.74 13.10
CA ASN A 2 -15.05 -54.96 12.51
C ASN A 2 -15.13 -53.43 12.75
N ALA A 3 -14.64 -53.02 13.93
CA ALA A 3 -14.33 -51.64 14.37
C ALA A 3 -13.37 -50.86 13.44
N ARG A 4 -12.92 -51.45 12.33
CA ARG A 4 -12.05 -50.82 11.33
C ARG A 4 -12.78 -49.89 10.36
N ARG A 5 -14.12 -49.86 10.35
CA ARG A 5 -14.89 -48.97 9.45
C ARG A 5 -15.26 -47.61 10.05
N ALA A 6 -15.12 -47.40 11.36
CA ALA A 6 -15.42 -46.12 11.99
C ALA A 6 -14.28 -45.08 11.89
N VAL A 7 -13.03 -45.54 11.67
CA VAL A 7 -11.86 -44.64 11.57
C VAL A 7 -11.77 -43.94 10.19
N ALA A 8 -12.43 -44.47 9.16
CA ALA A 8 -12.41 -43.89 7.82
C ALA A 8 -13.30 -42.64 7.67
N ALA A 9 -14.26 -42.41 8.57
CA ALA A 9 -15.13 -41.23 8.51
C ALA A 9 -14.57 -40.01 9.28
N GLY A 10 -13.64 -40.22 10.22
CA GLY A 10 -13.04 -39.15 11.02
C GLY A 10 -11.86 -38.44 10.34
N LEU A 11 -11.18 -39.09 9.39
CA LEU A 11 -10.00 -38.54 8.72
C LEU A 11 -10.31 -37.67 7.49
N ALA A 12 -11.52 -37.74 6.95
CA ALA A 12 -11.93 -36.86 5.85
C ALA A 12 -12.30 -35.44 6.32
N ALA A 13 -12.64 -35.25 7.59
CA ALA A 13 -12.99 -33.94 8.16
C ALA A 13 -11.76 -33.14 8.64
N ALA A 14 -10.61 -33.79 8.84
CA ALA A 14 -9.35 -33.11 9.18
C ALA A 14 -8.58 -32.62 7.93
N LEU A 15 -9.02 -33.01 6.74
CA LEU A 15 -8.60 -32.44 5.45
C LEU A 15 -9.62 -31.41 4.94
N ALA A 16 -10.36 -30.77 5.85
CA ALA A 16 -10.82 -29.41 5.62
C ALA A 16 -9.58 -28.50 5.61
N GLY A 17 -8.69 -28.73 4.63
CA GLY A 17 -7.65 -27.80 4.26
C GLY A 17 -8.35 -26.47 4.09
N CYS A 18 -7.81 -25.45 4.76
CA CYS A 18 -8.27 -24.08 4.71
C CYS A 18 -8.79 -23.81 3.30
N VAL A 19 -10.12 -23.82 3.14
CA VAL A 19 -10.72 -23.36 1.90
C VAL A 19 -10.15 -21.97 1.76
N VAL A 20 -9.34 -21.77 0.71
CA VAL A 20 -8.76 -20.47 0.36
C VAL A 20 -9.96 -19.58 0.14
N PHE A 21 -10.48 -19.00 1.21
CA PHE A 21 -11.59 -18.09 1.13
C PHE A 21 -11.04 -16.96 0.28
N PRO A 22 -11.70 -16.63 -0.84
CA PRO A 22 -11.15 -15.66 -1.76
C PRO A 22 -10.85 -14.41 -0.95
N TYR A 23 -9.61 -13.92 -1.05
CA TYR A 23 -9.11 -12.72 -0.34
C TYR A 23 -10.00 -11.49 -0.60
N GLY A 24 -10.92 -11.60 -1.57
CA GLY A 24 -11.85 -10.58 -1.99
C GLY A 24 -11.22 -9.74 -3.10
N PRO A 25 -11.86 -8.61 -3.44
CA PRO A 25 -11.23 -7.62 -4.28
C PRO A 25 -10.00 -7.03 -3.59
N TYR A 26 -8.92 -6.83 -4.33
CA TYR A 26 -7.71 -6.15 -3.88
C TYR A 26 -7.18 -5.23 -4.97
N TRP A 27 -6.34 -4.27 -4.60
CA TRP A 27 -5.65 -3.39 -5.53
C TRP A 27 -4.23 -3.89 -5.78
N LYS A 28 -3.96 -4.31 -7.03
CA LYS A 28 -2.65 -4.72 -7.48
C LYS A 28 -1.84 -3.49 -7.92
N PRO A 29 -0.65 -3.24 -7.35
CA PRO A 29 0.24 -2.19 -7.83
C PRO A 29 1.05 -2.62 -9.04
N ASP A 30 1.43 -1.64 -9.86
CA ASP A 30 2.44 -1.72 -10.92
C ASP A 30 3.20 -0.39 -10.97
N ALA A 31 4.51 -0.44 -10.70
CA ALA A 31 5.39 0.72 -10.71
C ALA A 31 6.79 0.36 -11.20
N ALA A 32 7.38 1.21 -12.03
CA ALA A 32 8.75 1.03 -12.49
C ALA A 32 9.73 1.09 -11.32
N GLY A 33 10.61 0.09 -11.21
CA GLY A 33 11.63 0.00 -10.15
C GLY A 33 11.07 -0.29 -8.74
N GLY A 34 9.80 -0.71 -8.64
CA GLY A 34 9.17 -1.02 -7.36
C GLY A 34 9.46 -2.43 -6.84
N GLU A 35 9.65 -2.54 -5.53
CA GLU A 35 9.68 -3.80 -4.80
C GLU A 35 8.26 -4.14 -4.30
N TYR A 36 7.71 -5.25 -4.76
CA TYR A 36 6.33 -5.61 -4.45
C TYR A 36 6.25 -6.45 -3.17
N THR A 37 5.40 -6.02 -2.24
CA THR A 37 5.13 -6.75 -1.00
C THR A 37 3.74 -7.35 -1.03
N ARG A 38 3.65 -8.62 -0.63
CA ARG A 38 2.40 -9.37 -0.58
C ARG A 38 1.61 -9.03 0.68
N ALA A 39 0.29 -9.08 0.56
CA ALA A 39 -0.60 -8.99 1.71
C ALA A 39 -0.40 -10.23 2.60
N TRP A 40 -0.61 -10.07 3.90
CA TRP A 40 -0.48 -11.16 4.86
C TRP A 40 -1.84 -11.41 5.51
N CYS A 41 -2.39 -12.61 5.34
CA CYS A 41 -3.67 -13.03 5.93
C CYS A 41 -3.48 -14.32 6.72
N GLY A 42 -3.36 -14.20 8.04
CA GLY A 42 -3.14 -15.35 8.92
C GLY A 42 -1.75 -15.95 8.72
N GLU A 43 -1.66 -17.23 8.35
CA GLU A 43 -0.40 -17.92 8.01
C GLU A 43 -0.17 -18.01 6.48
N GLN A 44 -1.00 -17.33 5.69
CA GLN A 44 -0.96 -17.42 4.23
C GLN A 44 -0.49 -16.11 3.58
N VAL A 45 0.33 -16.29 2.55
CA VAL A 45 0.81 -15.23 1.68
C VAL A 45 -0.29 -14.86 0.67
N GLY A 46 -0.82 -13.65 0.78
CA GLY A 46 -1.82 -13.08 -0.12
C GLY A 46 -1.23 -12.48 -1.41
N PRO A 47 -2.03 -11.74 -2.20
CA PRO A 47 -1.56 -11.12 -3.43
C PRO A 47 -0.65 -9.91 -3.16
N TYR A 48 0.12 -9.49 -4.17
CA TYR A 48 0.83 -8.21 -4.12
C TYR A 48 -0.17 -7.05 -3.96
N SER A 49 -0.04 -6.31 -2.86
CA SER A 49 -0.97 -5.23 -2.49
C SER A 49 -0.25 -3.94 -2.11
N LYS A 50 1.07 -3.98 -1.98
CA LYS A 50 1.91 -2.83 -1.67
C LYS A 50 3.10 -2.79 -2.61
N VAL A 51 3.56 -1.58 -2.91
CA VAL A 51 4.81 -1.35 -3.63
C VAL A 51 5.69 -0.43 -2.81
N ARG A 52 6.94 -0.84 -2.61
CA ARG A 52 7.99 -0.02 -2.02
C ARG A 52 8.83 0.58 -3.14
N LEU A 53 9.02 1.88 -3.07
CA LEU A 53 9.83 2.66 -4.00
C LEU A 53 10.99 3.26 -3.24
N ARG A 54 12.19 3.12 -3.79
CA ARG A 54 13.34 3.91 -3.38
C ARG A 54 13.30 5.22 -4.15
N LEU A 55 13.00 6.34 -3.47
CA LEU A 55 12.93 7.64 -4.12
C LEU A 55 14.31 8.27 -4.23
N ASP A 56 15.13 8.11 -3.19
CA ASP A 56 16.57 8.37 -3.21
C ASP A 56 17.32 7.50 -2.18
N GLU A 57 18.53 7.90 -1.80
CA GLU A 57 19.34 7.16 -0.83
C GLU A 57 18.75 7.12 0.59
N GLN A 58 17.97 8.13 0.98
CA GLN A 58 17.48 8.34 2.35
C GLN A 58 15.95 8.33 2.47
N VAL A 59 15.23 8.36 1.36
CA VAL A 59 13.77 8.38 1.31
C VAL A 59 13.26 7.13 0.61
N ARG A 60 12.46 6.35 1.35
CA ARG A 60 11.67 5.24 0.81
C ARG A 60 10.19 5.55 0.96
N ALA A 61 9.40 5.12 -0.01
CA ALA A 61 7.95 5.25 0.03
C ALA A 61 7.29 3.88 -0.16
N THR A 62 6.42 3.49 0.76
CA THR A 62 5.56 2.33 0.61
C THR A 62 4.15 2.81 0.28
N VAL A 63 3.65 2.47 -0.90
CA VAL A 63 2.32 2.87 -1.38
C VAL A 63 1.38 1.68 -1.27
N THR A 64 0.20 1.91 -0.69
CA THR A 64 -0.87 0.92 -0.52
C THR A 64 -2.21 1.57 -0.82
N VAL A 65 -3.17 0.81 -1.34
CA VAL A 65 -4.58 1.26 -1.38
C VAL A 65 -5.35 0.52 -0.30
N GLU A 66 -6.00 1.26 0.57
CA GLU A 66 -6.79 0.73 1.67
C GLU A 66 -8.28 1.03 1.42
N ASP A 67 -9.13 -0.01 1.52
CA ASP A 67 -10.57 0.10 1.21
C ASP A 67 -11.45 0.29 2.47
N ARG A 68 -10.88 0.30 3.69
CA ARG A 68 -11.64 0.42 4.94
C ARG A 68 -10.99 1.41 5.93
N PRO A 69 -11.78 2.25 6.64
CA PRO A 69 -13.23 2.44 6.53
C PRO A 69 -13.65 3.26 5.30
N GLN A 70 -12.71 4.00 4.69
CA GLN A 70 -12.90 4.76 3.45
C GLN A 70 -11.77 4.44 2.48
N ARG A 71 -12.06 4.46 1.18
CA ARG A 71 -11.07 4.14 0.14
C ARG A 71 -10.05 5.27 0.02
N HIS A 72 -8.78 4.95 0.20
CA HIS A 72 -7.70 5.92 0.08
C HIS A 72 -6.40 5.25 -0.37
N VAL A 73 -5.53 6.06 -0.99
CA VAL A 73 -4.13 5.72 -1.18
C VAL A 73 -3.38 6.16 0.06
N SER A 74 -2.72 5.22 0.73
CA SER A 74 -1.79 5.48 1.81
C SER A 74 -0.36 5.46 1.29
N VAL A 75 0.43 6.47 1.67
CA VAL A 75 1.87 6.49 1.41
C VAL A 75 2.60 6.62 2.74
N LEU A 76 3.39 5.61 3.04
CA LEU A 76 4.30 5.59 4.19
C LEU A 76 5.71 5.97 3.71
N PHE A 77 6.21 7.10 4.16
CA PHE A 77 7.58 7.55 3.94
C PHE A 77 8.48 7.12 5.09
N GLU A 78 9.63 6.57 4.76
CA GLU A 78 10.74 6.37 5.70
C GLU A 78 11.84 7.36 5.30
N VAL A 79 12.17 8.28 6.20
CA VAL A 79 13.04 9.44 5.93
C VAL A 79 14.20 9.43 6.91
N ALA A 80 15.44 9.27 6.43
CA ALA A 80 16.58 9.00 7.30
C ALA A 80 17.12 10.23 8.05
N MET A 81 17.62 11.26 7.34
CA MET A 81 18.34 12.37 7.96
C MET A 81 17.75 13.74 7.59
N ASP A 82 17.64 14.04 6.30
CA ASP A 82 17.16 15.34 5.85
C ASP A 82 15.61 15.38 5.83
N PRO A 83 15.01 16.56 6.01
CA PRO A 83 13.56 16.68 6.01
C PRO A 83 12.97 16.40 4.63
N LEU A 84 11.80 15.75 4.63
CA LEU A 84 10.97 15.55 3.44
C LEU A 84 9.76 16.48 3.51
N THR A 85 9.62 17.34 2.51
CA THR A 85 8.39 18.12 2.26
C THR A 85 7.55 17.42 1.21
N VAL A 86 6.28 17.27 1.51
CA VAL A 86 5.25 16.70 0.63
C VAL A 86 4.24 17.79 0.32
N GLY A 87 3.98 18.05 -0.96
CA GLY A 87 3.03 19.04 -1.42
C GLY A 87 1.59 18.77 -0.94
N PRO A 88 0.70 19.78 -1.01
CA PRO A 88 -0.62 19.69 -0.39
C PRO A 88 -1.61 18.83 -1.19
N THR A 89 -1.30 18.50 -2.45
CA THR A 89 -2.18 17.75 -3.34
C THR A 89 -1.43 16.67 -4.10
N ALA A 90 -2.10 15.53 -4.30
CA ALA A 90 -1.68 14.46 -5.20
C ALA A 90 -2.56 14.48 -6.46
N GLN A 91 -2.14 13.78 -7.51
CA GLN A 91 -2.99 13.58 -8.70
C GLN A 91 -3.36 12.11 -8.86
N LEU A 92 -4.63 11.88 -9.21
CA LEU A 92 -5.14 10.58 -9.62
C LEU A 92 -5.58 10.67 -11.07
N GLU A 93 -5.19 9.71 -11.90
CA GLU A 93 -5.60 9.66 -13.31
C GLU A 93 -6.37 8.37 -13.60
N THR A 94 -7.58 8.48 -14.16
CA THR A 94 -8.34 7.33 -14.67
C THR A 94 -9.19 7.72 -15.87
N GLY A 95 -9.31 6.83 -16.86
CA GLY A 95 -10.14 7.07 -18.05
C GLY A 95 -9.83 8.38 -18.78
N GLY A 96 -8.58 8.84 -18.76
CA GLY A 96 -8.15 10.12 -19.36
C GLY A 96 -8.50 11.38 -18.55
N ARG A 97 -9.11 11.23 -17.36
CA ARG A 97 -9.42 12.33 -16.45
C ARG A 97 -8.40 12.38 -15.31
N ARG A 98 -8.05 13.59 -14.88
CA ARG A 98 -7.21 13.84 -13.70
C ARG A 98 -8.02 14.47 -12.59
N PHE A 99 -7.74 14.02 -11.37
CA PHE A 99 -8.31 14.52 -10.13
C PHE A 99 -7.16 15.03 -9.27
N GLU A 100 -7.23 16.29 -8.87
CA GLU A 100 -6.35 16.82 -7.85
C GLU A 100 -7.00 16.59 -6.49
N VAL A 101 -6.32 15.88 -5.60
CA VAL A 101 -6.88 15.43 -4.33
C VAL A 101 -6.01 15.91 -3.17
N PRO A 102 -6.60 16.51 -2.12
CA PRO A 102 -5.87 16.93 -0.94
C PRO A 102 -5.13 15.78 -0.26
N VAL A 103 -3.89 16.06 0.13
CA VAL A 103 -3.08 15.22 1.00
C VAL A 103 -3.48 15.48 2.44
N LYS A 104 -3.75 14.41 3.19
CA LYS A 104 -3.97 14.47 4.63
C LYS A 104 -2.81 13.78 5.35
N LEU A 105 -2.38 14.35 6.46
CA LEU A 105 -1.54 13.64 7.41
C LEU A 105 -2.41 12.59 8.11
N SER A 106 -1.95 11.34 8.18
CA SER A 106 -2.66 10.28 8.90
C SER A 106 -2.63 10.52 10.42
N ASP A 107 -3.65 10.09 11.16
CA ASP A 107 -3.68 10.23 12.62
C ASP A 107 -2.62 9.35 13.31
N TRP A 108 -2.09 8.35 12.60
CA TRP A 108 -1.02 7.45 13.04
C TRP A 108 0.34 7.83 12.44
N ALA A 109 0.47 9.07 11.92
CA ALA A 109 1.44 9.36 10.89
C ALA A 109 2.91 9.34 11.29
N VAL A 110 3.28 9.37 12.58
CA VAL A 110 4.68 9.64 12.93
C VAL A 110 5.24 8.66 13.93
N GLU A 111 6.25 7.91 13.50
CA GLU A 111 7.18 7.26 14.41
C GLU A 111 8.54 7.95 14.36
N ARG A 112 9.12 8.21 15.54
CA ARG A 112 10.54 8.60 15.72
C ARG A 112 10.97 9.93 15.06
N GLY A 113 10.05 10.84 14.77
CA GLY A 113 10.33 12.17 14.20
C GLY A 113 9.22 13.19 14.49
N VAL A 114 9.20 14.27 13.70
CA VAL A 114 8.15 15.29 13.72
C VAL A 114 7.45 15.29 12.37
N ALA A 115 6.11 15.29 12.36
CA ALA A 115 5.35 15.72 11.19
C ALA A 115 4.54 16.97 11.51
N ARG A 116 4.49 17.89 10.56
CA ARG A 116 3.72 19.13 10.68
C ARG A 116 3.03 19.44 9.36
N VAL A 117 1.76 19.78 9.44
CA VAL A 117 1.03 20.41 8.34
C VAL A 117 1.47 21.86 8.24
N THR A 118 1.87 22.29 7.04
CA THR A 118 2.27 23.65 6.69
C THR A 118 1.33 24.18 5.59
N THR A 119 1.49 25.46 5.24
CA THR A 119 0.78 26.04 4.08
C THR A 119 1.15 25.35 2.76
N ASP A 120 2.37 24.81 2.69
CA ASP A 120 2.92 24.18 1.49
C ASP A 120 2.75 22.65 1.48
N GLY A 121 2.01 22.10 2.45
CA GLY A 121 1.68 20.67 2.55
C GLY A 121 2.09 20.05 3.88
N VAL A 122 2.90 19.00 3.85
CA VAL A 122 3.34 18.25 5.04
C VAL A 122 4.85 18.19 5.09
N LEU A 123 5.42 18.53 6.24
CA LEU A 123 6.84 18.38 6.53
C LEU A 123 7.04 17.17 7.45
N PHE A 124 7.90 16.24 7.04
CA PHE A 124 8.46 15.18 7.87
C PHE A 124 9.91 15.49 8.20
N ALA A 125 10.23 15.65 9.49
CA ALA A 125 11.57 15.98 9.95
C ALA A 125 12.10 14.88 10.89
N PRO A 126 13.22 14.21 10.53
CA PRO A 126 13.94 13.31 11.42
C PRO A 126 14.41 14.01 12.72
N ALA A 127 14.37 13.31 13.85
CA ALA A 127 14.75 13.84 15.16
C ALA A 127 15.89 13.00 15.79
N GLY A 128 17.04 12.96 15.11
CA GLY A 128 18.20 12.13 15.51
C GLY A 128 18.06 10.64 15.19
N LYS A 129 16.93 10.23 14.59
CA LYS A 129 16.64 8.91 14.02
C LYS A 129 15.75 9.10 12.78
N ALA A 130 15.68 8.07 11.94
CA ALA A 130 14.79 8.07 10.78
C ALA A 130 13.33 8.32 11.22
N ALA A 131 12.68 9.29 10.58
CA ALA A 131 11.26 9.55 10.74
C ALA A 131 10.46 8.62 9.82
N VAL A 132 9.36 8.08 10.33
CA VAL A 132 8.36 7.40 9.53
C VAL A 132 7.13 8.29 9.46
N GLY A 133 6.67 8.60 8.26
CA GLY A 133 5.61 9.57 7.97
C GLY A 133 4.50 8.96 7.11
N ARG A 134 3.22 8.98 7.54
CA ARG A 134 2.10 8.50 6.70
C ARG A 134 1.21 9.63 6.20
N ILE A 135 0.97 9.67 4.89
CA ILE A 135 -0.07 10.50 4.28
C ILE A 135 -1.19 9.65 3.70
N GLU A 136 -2.34 10.27 3.51
CA GLU A 136 -3.53 9.66 2.93
C GLU A 136 -4.14 10.58 1.88
N VAL A 137 -4.56 9.97 0.76
CA VAL A 137 -5.22 10.64 -0.35
C VAL A 137 -6.51 9.89 -0.63
N ALA A 138 -7.65 10.56 -0.46
CA ALA A 138 -8.96 9.94 -0.68
C ALA A 138 -9.09 9.45 -2.12
N LEU A 139 -9.64 8.26 -2.32
CA LEU A 139 -9.91 7.72 -3.65
C LEU A 139 -11.33 8.15 -4.06
N PRO A 140 -11.50 8.95 -5.13
CA PRO A 140 -12.81 9.35 -5.64
C PRO A 140 -13.69 8.14 -5.93
N ALA A 141 -15.00 8.30 -5.75
CA ALA A 141 -15.96 7.21 -5.90
C ALA A 141 -15.96 6.62 -7.33
N GLU A 142 -15.69 7.48 -8.32
CA GLU A 142 -15.61 7.18 -9.76
C GLU A 142 -14.47 6.22 -10.12
N ILE A 143 -13.47 6.06 -9.25
CA ILE A 143 -12.39 5.10 -9.45
C ILE A 143 -12.85 3.74 -8.95
N GLU A 144 -13.30 2.89 -9.88
CA GLU A 144 -13.83 1.57 -9.53
C GLU A 144 -12.83 0.44 -9.74
N SER A 145 -12.05 0.49 -10.83
CA SER A 145 -11.28 -0.65 -11.32
C SER A 145 -9.81 -0.38 -11.61
N ARG A 146 -9.44 0.84 -12.02
CA ARG A 146 -8.04 1.18 -12.32
C ARG A 146 -7.80 2.68 -12.20
N PHE A 147 -6.58 3.04 -11.84
CA PHE A 147 -6.10 4.42 -11.84
C PHE A 147 -4.57 4.48 -11.79
N THR A 148 -4.02 5.65 -12.04
CA THR A 148 -2.62 5.98 -11.79
C THR A 148 -2.54 6.99 -10.67
N PHE A 149 -1.79 6.67 -9.63
CA PHE A 149 -1.42 7.59 -8.55
C PHE A 149 -0.14 8.32 -8.94
N HIS A 150 -0.20 9.64 -8.94
CA HIS A 150 0.97 10.51 -9.04
C HIS A 150 1.21 11.13 -7.68
N PHE A 151 2.45 11.00 -7.21
CA PHE A 151 2.86 11.58 -5.95
C PHE A 151 2.62 13.10 -5.94
N PRO A 152 2.31 13.67 -4.76
CA PRO A 152 2.47 15.10 -4.54
C PRO A 152 3.88 15.55 -4.92
N ARG A 153 4.08 16.86 -5.12
CA ARG A 153 5.44 17.39 -5.27
C ARG A 153 6.24 17.03 -4.02
N LEU A 154 7.39 16.38 -4.19
CA LEU A 154 8.27 16.01 -3.09
C LEU A 154 9.52 16.88 -3.13
N ALA A 155 10.02 17.27 -1.96
CA ALA A 155 11.33 17.88 -1.82
C ALA A 155 12.05 17.31 -0.61
N HIS A 156 13.26 16.80 -0.80
CA HIS A 156 14.09 16.24 0.26
C HIS A 156 15.31 17.14 0.48
N GLY A 157 15.51 17.63 1.71
CA GLY A 157 16.51 18.64 2.01
C GLY A 157 16.33 19.94 1.19
N GLY A 158 15.10 20.27 0.80
CA GLY A 158 14.77 21.42 -0.05
C GLY A 158 15.01 21.23 -1.55
N ARG A 159 15.46 20.05 -2.00
CA ARG A 159 15.66 19.73 -3.42
C ARG A 159 14.48 18.93 -3.97
N PRO A 160 13.98 19.22 -5.19
CA PRO A 160 12.92 18.43 -5.80
C PRO A 160 13.30 16.95 -5.89
N LEU A 161 12.39 16.08 -5.46
CA LEU A 161 12.54 14.63 -5.49
C LEU A 161 11.53 14.05 -6.46
N ALA A 162 12.02 13.32 -7.46
CA ALA A 162 11.18 12.64 -8.43
C ALA A 162 10.63 11.33 -7.83
N ALA A 163 9.36 11.05 -8.08
CA ALA A 163 8.75 9.77 -7.74
C ALA A 163 8.00 9.24 -8.96
N PRO A 164 8.20 7.97 -9.36
CA PRO A 164 7.47 7.40 -10.46
C PRO A 164 5.97 7.26 -10.10
N PRO A 165 5.06 7.38 -11.07
CA PRO A 165 3.66 7.09 -10.83
C PRO A 165 3.46 5.61 -10.51
N VAL A 166 2.42 5.31 -9.74
CA VAL A 166 2.02 3.93 -9.41
C VAL A 166 0.68 3.64 -10.06
N ARG A 167 0.63 2.65 -10.94
CA ARG A 167 -0.61 2.16 -11.52
C ARG A 167 -1.24 1.17 -10.58
N TRP A 168 -2.55 1.24 -10.46
CA TRP A 168 -3.35 0.39 -9.60
C TRP A 168 -4.47 -0.23 -10.41
N GLU A 169 -4.68 -1.51 -10.19
CA GLU A 169 -5.77 -2.26 -10.80
C GLU A 169 -6.48 -3.11 -9.75
N ARG A 170 -7.79 -2.96 -9.68
CA ARG A 170 -8.64 -3.77 -8.82
C ARG A 170 -8.79 -5.15 -9.45
N ARG A 171 -8.37 -6.16 -8.70
CA ARG A 171 -8.43 -7.58 -9.08
C ARG A 171 -9.24 -8.32 -8.02
N VAL A 172 -9.77 -9.48 -8.39
CA VAL A 172 -10.32 -10.44 -7.42
C VAL A 172 -9.28 -11.54 -7.29
N PHE A 173 -8.95 -11.91 -6.05
CA PHE A 173 -8.08 -13.06 -5.83
C PHE A 173 -8.87 -14.34 -6.10
N ASP A 174 -8.56 -15.01 -7.19
CA ASP A 174 -9.23 -16.21 -7.69
C ASP A 174 -8.54 -17.52 -7.29
N GLY A 175 -7.57 -17.45 -6.36
CA GLY A 175 -6.74 -18.60 -5.97
C GLY A 175 -5.73 -19.01 -7.06
N GLY A 176 -5.57 -18.20 -8.11
CA GLY A 176 -4.72 -18.48 -9.27
C GLY A 176 -3.22 -18.48 -8.97
N VAL A 177 -2.55 -19.43 -9.59
CA VAL A 177 -1.13 -19.82 -9.47
C VAL A 177 -0.20 -18.78 -10.11
N GLN A 178 -0.06 -17.57 -9.54
CA GLN A 178 1.19 -16.83 -9.73
C GLN A 178 2.25 -17.46 -8.83
N PRO A 179 3.50 -17.69 -9.27
CA PRO A 179 4.41 -18.62 -8.60
C PRO A 179 4.55 -18.27 -7.11
N PHE A 180 4.00 -19.17 -6.31
CA PHE A 180 4.20 -19.24 -4.88
C PHE A 180 5.54 -19.95 -4.72
N ASN A 181 6.62 -19.19 -4.50
CA ASN A 181 7.79 -19.77 -3.87
C ASN A 181 7.41 -19.94 -2.40
N CYS A 182 6.91 -21.13 -2.06
CA CYS A 182 7.11 -21.70 -0.74
C CYS A 182 8.61 -21.96 -0.57
#